data_AF-A0A4V0I299-F1
#
_entry.id   AF-A0A4V0I299-F1
#
_cell.length_a   1.000
_cell.length_b   1.000
_cell.length_c   1.000
_cell.angle_alpha   90.00
_cell.angle_beta   90.00
_cell.angle_gamma   90.00
#
_symmetry.space_group_name_H-M   'P 1'
#
loop_
_entity.id
_entity.type
_entity.pdbx_description
1 polymer ?
#
loop_
_entity_poly.entity_id
_entity_poly.type
_entity_poly.pdbx_seq_one_letter_code
_entity_poly.pdbx_strand_id
1 'polypeptide(L)' 'MVEDGTRTADDLGRISEAASLMLRSFPAANSWMQRASKKRGAKKAHAILEAKIGRTVDHLWRKQVAFGGKTFMAS' A
#
# COMPACT_ATOMS: atom_id res chain seq x y z
N MET A 1 27.25 -5.84 -4.62
CA MET A 1 26.41 -5.05 -3.70
C MET A 1 25.07 -5.76 -3.65
N VAL A 2 24.97 -6.75 -2.76
CA VAL A 2 23.74 -7.55 -2.56
C VAL A 2 23.15 -6.99 -1.28
N GLU A 3 22.12 -6.17 -1.41
CA GLU A 3 21.45 -5.60 -0.25
C GLU A 3 20.68 -6.73 0.45
N ASP A 4 21.22 -7.09 1.61
CA ASP A 4 20.73 -8.06 2.56
C ASP A 4 19.26 -7.77 2.91
N GLY A 5 18.42 -8.79 2.76
CA GLY A 5 16.95 -8.74 2.83
C GLY A 5 16.37 -8.53 4.23
N THR A 6 16.96 -7.68 5.05
CA THR A 6 16.41 -7.31 6.36
C THR A 6 15.51 -6.10 6.18
N ARG A 7 14.20 -6.32 5.99
CA ARG A 7 13.16 -5.26 6.01
C ARG A 7 13.33 -4.42 7.28
N THR A 8 13.86 -3.21 7.13
CA THR A 8 14.16 -2.33 8.25
C THR A 8 12.88 -1.66 8.77
N ALA A 9 12.88 -1.18 10.02
CA ALA A 9 11.74 -0.43 10.56
C ALA A 9 11.43 0.84 9.73
N ASP A 10 12.45 1.39 9.06
CA ASP A 10 12.35 2.49 8.09
C ASP A 10 11.48 2.13 6.87
N ASP A 11 11.56 0.90 6.37
CA ASP A 11 10.73 0.44 5.25
C ASP A 11 9.23 0.42 5.60
N LEU A 12 8.91 0.07 6.84
CA LEU A 12 7.52 0.09 7.33
C LEU A 12 6.99 1.54 7.44
N GLY A 13 7.84 2.48 7.86
CA GLY A 13 7.51 3.91 7.88
C GLY A 13 7.20 4.46 6.49
N ARG A 14 8.01 4.11 5.49
CA ARG A 14 7.81 4.52 4.09
C ARG A 14 6.51 3.98 3.48
N ILE A 15 6.12 2.75 3.84
CA ILE A 15 4.86 2.16 3.37
C ILE A 15 3.66 2.84 4.02
N SER A 16 3.74 3.21 5.30
CA SER A 16 2.66 3.91 6.01
C SER A 16 2.47 5.35 5.48
N GLU A 17 3.55 6.05 5.18
CA GLU A 17 3.50 7.36 4.52
C GLU A 17 2.94 7.25 3.10
N ALA A 18 3.38 6.26 2.32
CA ALA A 18 2.83 6.00 1.00
C ALA A 18 1.34 5.67 1.04
N ALA A 19 0.87 4.91 2.03
CA ALA A 19 -0.55 4.65 2.23
C ALA A 19 -1.33 5.94 2.51
N SER A 20 -0.80 6.80 3.38
CA SER A 20 -1.40 8.09 3.72
C SER A 20 -1.47 9.05 2.51
N LEU A 21 -0.39 9.12 1.73
CA LEU A 21 -0.34 9.87 0.48
C LEU A 21 -1.33 9.31 -0.55
N MET A 22 -1.47 7.98 -0.63
CA MET A 22 -2.40 7.34 -1.54
C MET A 22 -3.86 7.64 -1.18
N LEU A 23 -4.20 7.64 0.11
CA LEU A 23 -5.52 8.02 0.60
C LEU A 23 -5.87 9.48 0.34
N ARG A 24 -4.86 10.37 0.36
CA ARG A 24 -5.00 11.80 0.02
C ARG A 24 -5.22 12.00 -1.48
N SER A 25 -4.43 11.34 -2.32
CA SER A 25 -4.34 11.62 -3.76
C SER A 25 -5.33 10.83 -4.60
N PHE A 26 -5.85 9.69 -4.11
CA PHE A 26 -6.77 8.83 -4.87
C PHE A 26 -8.14 8.70 -4.19
N PRO A 27 -9.20 9.29 -4.76
CA PRO A 27 -10.56 9.17 -4.23
C PRO A 27 -11.04 7.72 -4.11
N ALA A 28 -10.64 6.87 -5.06
CA ALA A 28 -10.94 5.44 -5.05
C ALA A 28 -10.32 4.71 -3.84
N ALA A 29 -9.11 5.13 -3.42
CA ALA A 29 -8.45 4.62 -2.22
C ALA A 29 -9.26 4.96 -0.97
N ASN A 30 -9.71 6.21 -0.88
CA ASN A 30 -10.52 6.69 0.23
C ASN A 30 -11.86 5.94 0.29
N SER A 31 -12.57 5.81 -0.84
CA SER A 31 -13.82 5.04 -0.90
C SER A 31 -13.64 3.56 -0.56
N TRP A 32 -12.51 2.96 -0.94
CA TRP A 32 -12.17 1.60 -0.52
C TRP A 32 -11.90 1.54 1.00
N MET A 33 -11.15 2.51 1.54
CA MET A 33 -10.81 2.61 2.96
C MET A 33 -12.05 2.77 3.83
N GLN A 34 -13.02 3.60 3.44
CA GLN A 34 -14.29 3.75 4.16
C GLN A 34 -15.09 2.44 4.18
N ARG A 35 -15.17 1.74 3.05
CA ARG A 35 -15.84 0.43 2.95
C ARG A 35 -15.15 -0.64 3.79
N ALA A 36 -13.82 -0.71 3.73
CA ALA A 36 -13.00 -1.64 4.51
C ALA A 36 -13.09 -1.36 6.02
N SER A 37 -13.07 -0.08 6.40
CA SER A 37 -13.22 0.37 7.79
C SER A 37 -14.57 0.02 8.37
N LYS A 38 -15.65 0.18 7.59
CA LYS A 38 -17.00 -0.20 8.03
C LYS A 38 -17.13 -1.71 8.30
N LYS A 39 -16.37 -2.54 7.58
CA LYS A 39 -16.42 -4.01 7.72
C LYS A 39 -15.47 -4.57 8.79
N ARG A 40 -14.31 -3.95 9.01
CA ARG A 40 -13.20 -4.53 9.81
C ARG A 40 -12.60 -3.59 10.87
N GLY A 41 -13.06 -2.34 10.93
CA GLY A 41 -12.48 -1.29 11.75
C GLY A 41 -11.29 -0.58 11.06
N ALA A 42 -11.09 0.69 11.40
CA ALA A 42 -10.13 1.58 10.73
C ALA A 42 -8.68 1.09 10.84
N LYS A 43 -8.24 0.67 12.04
CA LYS A 43 -6.87 0.14 12.25
C LYS A 43 -6.56 -1.06 11.36
N LYS A 44 -7.51 -1.99 11.25
CA LYS A 44 -7.33 -3.20 10.45
C LYS A 44 -7.42 -2.92 8.95
N ALA A 45 -8.27 -1.98 8.54
CA ALA A 45 -8.34 -1.53 7.15
C ALA A 45 -7.02 -0.86 6.71
N HIS A 46 -6.42 -0.04 7.58
CA HIS A 46 -5.12 0.60 7.30
C HIS A 46 -4.00 -0.43 7.16
N ALA A 47 -3.90 -1.38 8.10
CA ALA A 47 -2.90 -2.45 8.03
C ALA A 47 -3.05 -3.32 6.77
N ILE A 48 -4.30 -3.57 6.31
CA ILE A 48 -4.54 -4.28 5.05
C ILE A 48 -4.09 -3.45 3.86
N LEU A 49 -4.33 -2.13 3.88
CA LEU A 49 -3.90 -1.24 2.81
C LEU A 49 -2.38 -1.21 2.70
N GLU A 50 -1.68 -1.05 3.81
CA GLU A 50 -0.20 -1.08 3.89
C GLU A 50 0.34 -2.40 3.36
N ALA A 51 -0.22 -3.54 3.80
CA ALA A 51 0.19 -4.85 3.30
C ALA A 51 -0.13 -5.06 1.81
N LYS A 52 -1.20 -4.42 1.29
CA LYS A 52 -1.55 -4.49 -0.13
C LYS A 52 -0.57 -3.66 -0.95
N ILE A 53 -0.26 -2.44 -0.50
CA ILE A 53 0.74 -1.56 -1.13
C ILE A 53 2.10 -2.24 -1.15
N GLY A 54 2.57 -2.74 0.00
CA GLY A 54 3.85 -3.42 0.10
C GLY A 54 3.97 -4.63 -0.85
N ARG A 55 2.91 -5.44 -0.96
CA ARG A 55 2.88 -6.58 -1.89
C ARG A 55 2.85 -6.15 -3.35
N THR A 56 2.11 -5.10 -3.70
CA THR A 56 2.10 -4.61 -5.08
C THR A 56 3.42 -3.97 -5.47
N VAL A 57 4.04 -3.18 -4.59
CA VAL A 57 5.35 -2.59 -4.85
C VAL A 57 6.40 -3.68 -5.04
N ASP A 58 6.45 -4.70 -4.16
CA ASP A 58 7.36 -5.84 -4.32
C ASP A 58 7.12 -6.58 -5.65
N HIS A 59 5.86 -6.82 -5.99
CA HIS A 59 5.49 -7.50 -7.24
C HIS A 59 5.88 -6.70 -8.48
N LEU A 60 5.64 -5.39 -8.49
CA LEU A 60 5.97 -4.50 -9.60
C LEU A 60 7.48 -4.28 -9.71
N TRP A 61 8.18 -4.16 -8.58
CA TRP A 61 9.63 -4.05 -8.54
C TRP A 61 10.30 -5.27 -9.15
N ARG A 62 9.86 -6.49 -8.76
CA ARG A 62 10.35 -7.74 -9.38
C ARG A 62 10.10 -7.81 -10.88
N LYS A 63 9.05 -7.15 -11.36
CA LYS A 63 8.67 -7.12 -12.78
C LYS A 63 9.19 -5.89 -13.53
N GLN A 64 9.85 -4.94 -12.85
CA GLN A 64 10.26 -3.65 -13.38
C GLN A 64 9.12 -2.90 -14.10
N VAL A 65 7.91 -2.96 -13.53
CA VAL A 65 6.70 -2.33 -14.07
C VAL A 65 6.34 -1.09 -13.26
N ALA A 66 5.94 -0.02 -13.94
CA ALA A 66 5.51 1.22 -13.30
C ALA A 66 4.24 1.03 -12.44
N PHE A 67 4.15 1.77 -11.33
CA PHE A 67 3.00 1.73 -10.43
C PHE A 67 1.79 2.48 -11.02
N GLY A 68 0.76 1.74 -11.44
CA GLY A 68 -0.50 2.30 -11.90
C GLY A 68 -1.54 2.39 -10.78
N GLY A 69 -1.77 3.59 -10.23
CA GLY A 69 -2.72 3.80 -9.11
C GLY A 69 -4.17 3.40 -9.41
N LYS A 70 -4.63 3.58 -10.67
CA LYS A 70 -5.97 3.12 -11.10
C LYS A 70 -6.08 1.59 -11.12
N THR A 71 -5.06 0.91 -11.63
CA THR A 71 -5.00 -0.56 -11.70
C THR A 71 -4.91 -1.18 -10.31
N PHE A 72 -4.15 -0.57 -9.39
CA PHE A 72 -4.03 -1.04 -8.01
C PHE A 72 -5.35 -1.01 -7.23
N MET A 73 -6.19 -0.02 -7.48
CA MET A 73 -7.50 0.12 -6.83
C MET A 73 -8.61 -0.71 -7.50
N ALA A 74 -8.43 -1.12 -8.75
CA ALA A 74 -9.35 -1.99 -9.47
C ALA A 74 -9.14 -3.49 -9.15
N SER A 75 -7.94 -3.88 -8.69
CA SER A 75 -7.58 -5.24 -8.28
C SER A 75 -7.84 -5.53 -6.81
#